data_AF-A0A1S1EPT4-F1
#
_entry.id   AF-A0A1S1EPT4-F1
#
_cell.length_a   1.000
_cell.length_b   1.000
_cell.length_c   1.000
_cell.angle_alpha   90.00
_cell.angle_beta   90.00
_cell.angle_gamma   90.00
#
_symmetry.space_group_name_H-M   'P 1'
#
loop_
_entity.id
_entity.type
_entity.pdbx_description
1 polymer ?
#
loop_
_entity_poly.entity_id
_entity_poly.type
_entity_poly.pdbx_seq_one_letter_code
_entity_poly.pdbx_strand_id
1 'polypeptide(L)'
;MNKKTLASALSATLLVSACSSEEWESEQQRQAALREYSCQTFVEADPNLIASETIHGMDAVTQDVGDRANALNHSFMLQNGVMKPTCDRTSADYDDVVLQTWINKTDKELGDKFTPQFAEDNGIDIDEL
;
A
#
# COMPACT_ATOMS: atom_id res chain seq x y z
N MET A 1 -27.96 1.82 53.37
CA MET A 1 -26.99 0.70 53.35
C MET A 1 -25.58 1.26 53.50
N ASN A 2 -24.64 0.49 54.04
CA ASN A 2 -23.32 0.98 54.52
C ASN A 2 -22.16 0.58 53.58
N LYS A 3 -21.01 1.26 53.79
CA LYS A 3 -19.65 1.01 53.25
C LYS A 3 -19.40 1.57 51.84
N LYS A 4 -18.20 2.03 51.44
CA LYS A 4 -17.02 2.69 52.06
C LYS A 4 -15.90 2.63 51.00
N THR A 5 -15.14 3.72 50.84
CA THR A 5 -13.71 3.82 50.44
C THR A 5 -13.20 3.39 49.05
N LEU A 6 -12.34 4.28 48.48
CA LEU A 6 -11.04 4.03 47.78
C LEU A 6 -11.05 3.12 46.53
N ALA A 7 -10.16 3.21 45.53
CA ALA A 7 -9.24 4.22 44.99
C ALA A 7 -8.84 3.70 43.57
N SER A 8 -7.96 4.25 42.73
CA SER A 8 -6.96 5.34 42.79
C SER A 8 -6.88 6.04 41.42
N ALA A 9 -6.10 7.11 41.28
CA ALA A 9 -5.58 7.51 39.97
C ALA A 9 -4.46 6.54 39.55
N LEU A 10 -4.48 6.10 38.30
CA LEU A 10 -3.30 5.60 37.61
C LEU A 10 -3.21 6.30 36.25
N SER A 11 -2.58 7.48 36.23
CA SER A 11 -2.06 8.04 34.99
C SER A 11 -0.98 7.09 34.50
N ALA A 12 -1.34 6.24 33.53
CA ALA A 12 -0.37 5.48 32.76
C ALA A 12 0.37 6.46 31.85
N THR A 13 1.41 7.10 32.39
CA THR A 13 2.43 7.75 31.58
C THR A 13 3.18 6.63 30.85
N LEU A 14 2.65 6.24 29.69
CA LEU A 14 3.36 5.43 28.72
C LEU A 14 4.53 6.27 28.21
N LEU A 15 5.67 6.14 28.90
CA LEU A 15 6.98 6.36 28.31
C LEU A 15 7.17 5.29 27.25
N VAL A 16 6.60 5.51 26.07
CA VAL A 16 6.96 4.76 24.87
C VAL A 16 8.41 5.14 24.57
N SER A 17 9.32 4.30 25.04
CA SER A 17 10.69 4.30 24.55
C SER A 17 10.63 4.06 23.05
N ALA A 18 11.11 5.01 22.25
CA ALA A 18 11.34 4.85 20.83
C ALA A 18 12.48 3.85 20.58
N CYS A 19 12.20 2.57 20.84
CA CYS A 19 12.69 1.50 20.00
C CYS A 19 11.67 1.38 18.88
N SER A 20 12.07 1.64 17.64
CA SER A 20 11.27 1.26 16.48
C SER A 20 10.94 -0.24 16.62
N SER A 21 9.66 -0.57 16.67
CA SER A 21 9.28 -1.97 16.60
C SER A 21 9.52 -2.45 15.18
N GLU A 22 10.27 -3.56 15.03
CA GLU A 22 10.40 -4.22 13.72
C GLU A 22 9.06 -4.79 13.23
N GLU A 23 8.05 -4.82 14.11
CA GLU A 23 6.67 -5.25 13.87
C GLU A 23 5.73 -4.04 13.66
N TRP A 24 4.82 -4.18 12.71
CA TRP A 24 3.70 -3.25 12.45
C TRP A 24 2.70 -3.24 13.60
N GLU A 25 2.11 -2.09 13.93
CA GLU A 25 1.07 -2.01 14.98
C GLU A 25 -0.22 -2.72 14.56
N SER A 26 -0.49 -2.78 13.25
CA SER A 26 -1.59 -3.54 12.67
C SER A 26 -1.35 -3.90 11.20
N GLU A 27 -2.07 -4.91 10.70
CA GLU A 27 -2.12 -5.21 9.27
C GLU A 27 -2.68 -4.03 8.45
N GLN A 28 -3.57 -3.20 9.04
CA GLN A 28 -4.10 -2.03 8.34
C GLN A 28 -3.02 -0.97 8.10
N GLN A 29 -2.17 -0.70 9.09
CA GLN A 29 -1.02 0.20 8.97
C GLN A 29 -0.01 -0.33 7.94
N ARG A 30 0.32 -1.64 7.99
CA ARG A 30 1.16 -2.31 6.98
C ARG A 30 0.62 -2.08 5.57
N GLN A 31 -0.67 -2.33 5.35
CA GLN A 31 -1.30 -2.23 4.02
C GLN A 31 -1.43 -0.77 3.54
N ALA A 32 -1.60 0.19 4.44
CA ALA A 32 -1.55 1.61 4.13
C ALA A 32 -0.15 2.03 3.66
N ALA A 33 0.88 1.71 4.44
CA ALA A 33 2.28 2.03 4.11
C ALA A 33 2.73 1.32 2.82
N LEU A 34 2.34 0.05 2.63
CA LEU A 34 2.62 -0.71 1.42
C LEU A 34 1.98 -0.08 0.18
N ARG A 35 0.74 0.40 0.30
CA ARG A 35 0.06 1.11 -0.81
C ARG A 35 0.77 2.40 -1.16
N GLU A 36 1.26 3.15 -0.19
CA GLU A 36 1.96 4.40 -0.43
C GLU A 36 3.35 4.16 -1.06
N TYR A 37 4.16 3.25 -0.52
CA TYR A 37 5.43 2.85 -1.13
C TYR A 37 5.24 2.27 -2.55
N SER A 38 4.23 1.43 -2.74
CA SER A 38 3.87 0.91 -4.07
C SER A 38 3.46 2.05 -5.00
N CYS A 39 2.79 3.09 -4.51
CA CYS A 39 2.42 4.25 -5.31
C CYS A 39 3.66 5.06 -5.75
N GLN A 40 4.59 5.34 -4.84
CA GLN A 40 5.84 6.06 -5.14
C GLN A 40 6.63 5.32 -6.24
N THR A 41 6.82 4.01 -6.09
CA THR A 41 7.51 3.19 -7.10
C THR A 41 6.72 3.03 -8.40
N PHE A 42 5.39 3.06 -8.36
CA PHE A 42 4.53 2.97 -9.54
C PHE A 42 4.63 4.20 -10.44
N VAL A 43 4.65 5.42 -9.88
CA VAL A 43 4.71 6.65 -10.67
C VAL A 43 6.08 6.91 -11.32
N GLU A 44 7.13 6.27 -10.82
CA GLU A 44 8.50 6.36 -11.34
C GLU A 44 8.90 5.20 -12.28
N ALA A 45 8.19 4.07 -12.25
CA ALA A 45 8.54 2.88 -13.01
C ALA A 45 8.30 3.00 -14.53
N ASP A 46 9.04 2.21 -15.31
CA ASP A 46 8.85 2.09 -16.76
C ASP A 46 7.42 1.62 -17.09
N PRO A 47 6.63 2.38 -17.87
CA PRO A 47 5.29 1.97 -18.28
C PRO A 47 5.23 0.61 -18.98
N ASN A 48 6.32 0.17 -19.63
CA ASN A 48 6.41 -1.16 -20.23
C ASN A 48 6.50 -2.27 -19.18
N LEU A 49 7.22 -2.02 -18.08
CA LEU A 49 7.30 -2.94 -16.95
C LEU A 49 5.94 -3.04 -16.27
N ILE A 50 5.31 -1.91 -15.95
CA ILE A 50 3.97 -1.86 -15.34
C ILE A 50 2.95 -2.64 -16.17
N ALA A 51 2.92 -2.41 -17.49
CA ALA A 51 2.03 -3.12 -18.40
C ALA A 51 2.31 -4.62 -18.45
N SER A 52 3.58 -5.03 -18.47
CA SER A 52 3.97 -6.45 -18.41
C SER A 52 3.51 -7.12 -17.11
N GLU A 53 3.68 -6.45 -15.97
CA GLU A 53 3.25 -6.98 -14.68
C GLU A 53 1.72 -7.05 -14.57
N THR A 54 1.00 -6.03 -15.08
CA THR A 54 -0.47 -6.03 -15.16
C THR A 54 -0.98 -7.21 -15.99
N ILE A 55 -0.43 -7.43 -17.19
CA ILE A 55 -0.85 -8.51 -18.09
C ILE A 55 -0.67 -9.90 -17.45
N HIS A 56 0.39 -10.10 -16.66
CA HIS A 56 0.64 -11.38 -15.97
C HIS A 56 -0.08 -11.51 -14.61
N GLY A 57 -0.43 -10.41 -13.95
CA GLY A 57 -0.94 -10.40 -12.57
C GLY A 57 -2.43 -10.06 -12.41
N MET A 58 -3.10 -9.47 -13.40
CA MET A 58 -4.51 -9.03 -13.29
C MET A 58 -5.49 -10.14 -12.86
N ASP A 59 -5.22 -11.39 -13.24
CA ASP A 59 -6.04 -12.56 -12.87
C ASP A 59 -6.03 -12.86 -11.35
N ALA A 60 -5.02 -12.37 -10.62
CA ALA A 60 -4.95 -12.45 -9.16
C ALA A 60 -5.67 -11.27 -8.46
N VAL A 61 -6.03 -10.21 -9.21
CA VAL A 61 -6.68 -9.00 -8.70
C VAL A 61 -8.19 -9.03 -8.96
N THR A 62 -8.61 -9.46 -10.16
CA THR A 62 -10.03 -9.50 -10.54
C THR A 62 -10.37 -10.74 -11.35
N GLN A 63 -11.58 -11.26 -11.13
CA GLN A 63 -12.17 -12.36 -11.91
C GLN A 63 -13.18 -11.85 -12.95
N ASP A 64 -13.54 -10.56 -12.93
CA ASP A 64 -14.46 -10.00 -13.90
C ASP A 64 -13.79 -9.85 -15.28
N VAL A 65 -14.48 -10.27 -16.33
CA VAL A 65 -13.93 -10.29 -17.69
C VAL A 65 -13.86 -8.89 -18.29
N GLY A 66 -14.75 -7.98 -17.90
CA GLY A 66 -14.73 -6.58 -18.30
C GLY A 66 -13.56 -5.83 -17.66
N ASP A 67 -13.36 -5.99 -16.35
CA ASP A 67 -12.23 -5.38 -15.64
C ASP A 67 -10.88 -5.87 -16.19
N ARG A 68 -10.73 -7.18 -16.46
CA ARG A 68 -9.53 -7.74 -17.10
C ARG A 68 -9.31 -7.18 -18.51
N ALA A 69 -10.37 -6.99 -19.29
CA ALA A 69 -10.27 -6.39 -20.61
C ALA A 69 -9.86 -4.90 -20.54
N ASN A 70 -10.34 -4.16 -19.55
CA ASN A 70 -9.96 -2.77 -19.28
C ASN A 70 -8.48 -2.69 -18.87
N ALA A 71 -8.05 -3.49 -17.89
CA ALA A 71 -6.65 -3.54 -17.42
C ALA A 71 -5.67 -3.92 -18.55
N LEU A 72 -6.04 -4.87 -19.41
CA LEU A 72 -5.27 -5.23 -20.61
C LEU A 72 -5.20 -4.06 -21.61
N ASN A 73 -6.30 -3.36 -21.85
CA ASN A 73 -6.33 -2.18 -22.73
C ASN A 73 -5.47 -1.04 -22.16
N HIS A 74 -5.57 -0.76 -20.87
CA HIS A 74 -4.76 0.25 -20.18
C HIS A 74 -3.28 -0.12 -20.14
N SER A 75 -2.94 -1.41 -20.05
CA SER A 75 -1.56 -1.90 -20.23
C SER A 75 -0.98 -1.53 -21.61
N PHE A 76 -1.77 -1.71 -22.68
CA PHE A 76 -1.35 -1.24 -24.01
C PHE A 76 -1.29 0.29 -24.11
N MET A 77 -2.19 1.03 -23.45
CA MET A 77 -2.15 2.50 -23.44
C MET A 77 -0.92 3.04 -22.69
N LEU A 78 -0.48 2.38 -21.62
CA LEU A 78 0.77 2.67 -20.91
C LEU A 78 2.00 2.43 -21.79
N GLN A 79 2.09 1.26 -22.46
CA GLN A 79 3.19 0.95 -23.39
C GLN A 79 3.31 1.95 -24.55
N ASN A 80 2.16 2.45 -25.05
CA ASN A 80 2.13 3.46 -26.11
C ASN A 80 2.25 4.91 -25.61
N GLY A 81 2.42 5.12 -24.29
CA GLY A 81 2.53 6.46 -23.69
C GLY A 81 1.27 7.32 -23.77
N VAL A 82 0.10 6.70 -23.95
CA VAL A 82 -1.22 7.36 -24.01
C VAL A 82 -1.75 7.62 -22.61
N MET A 83 -1.54 6.70 -21.68
CA MET A 83 -1.75 6.88 -20.23
C MET A 83 -0.40 7.00 -19.52
N LYS A 84 -0.41 7.63 -18.35
CA LYS A 84 0.72 7.63 -17.41
C LYS A 84 0.38 6.88 -16.12
N PRO A 85 1.36 6.22 -15.48
CA PRO A 85 1.17 5.70 -14.13
C PRO A 85 0.76 6.80 -13.16
N THR A 86 -0.33 6.58 -12.41
CA THR A 86 -0.83 7.52 -11.40
C THR A 86 -1.63 6.81 -10.31
N CYS A 87 -1.54 7.32 -9.08
CA CYS A 87 -2.39 6.89 -7.96
C CYS A 87 -3.50 7.90 -7.65
N ASP A 88 -3.54 9.04 -8.35
CA ASP A 88 -4.61 10.03 -8.22
C ASP A 88 -5.90 9.44 -8.78
N ARG A 89 -6.79 9.03 -7.88
CA ARG A 89 -8.10 8.42 -8.18
C ARG A 89 -9.06 9.35 -8.92
N THR A 90 -8.71 10.62 -9.10
CA THR A 90 -9.46 11.60 -9.90
C THR A 90 -8.91 11.78 -11.31
N SER A 91 -7.72 11.22 -11.59
CA SER A 91 -7.13 11.22 -12.93
C SER A 91 -7.89 10.30 -13.88
N ALA A 92 -7.99 10.71 -15.16
CA ALA A 92 -8.50 9.86 -16.23
C ALA A 92 -7.55 8.68 -16.55
N ASP A 93 -6.29 8.75 -16.13
CA ASP A 93 -5.29 7.69 -16.29
C ASP A 93 -5.31 6.67 -15.14
N TYR A 94 -6.14 6.85 -14.11
CA TYR A 94 -6.22 5.93 -12.98
C TYR A 94 -6.97 4.65 -13.33
N ASP A 95 -6.32 3.51 -13.07
CA ASP A 95 -6.92 2.19 -13.11
C ASP A 95 -6.56 1.42 -11.82
N ASP A 96 -7.59 0.96 -11.11
CA ASP A 96 -7.39 0.28 -9.84
C ASP A 96 -6.81 -1.14 -10.00
N VAL A 97 -7.11 -1.85 -11.09
CA VAL A 97 -6.58 -3.20 -11.36
C VAL A 97 -5.09 -3.13 -11.71
N VAL A 98 -4.68 -2.15 -12.52
CA VAL A 98 -3.26 -1.85 -12.80
C VAL A 98 -2.51 -1.56 -11.50
N LEU A 99 -3.03 -0.64 -10.67
CA LEU A 99 -2.38 -0.27 -9.40
C LEU A 99 -2.38 -1.42 -8.38
N GLN A 100 -3.49 -2.16 -8.21
CA GLN A 100 -3.53 -3.34 -7.33
C GLN A 100 -2.58 -4.44 -7.83
N THR A 101 -2.38 -4.60 -9.14
CA THR A 101 -1.41 -5.58 -9.64
C THR A 101 0.02 -5.18 -9.27
N TRP A 102 0.34 -3.88 -9.33
CA TRP A 102 1.63 -3.35 -8.86
C TRP A 102 1.84 -3.49 -7.35
N ILE A 103 0.80 -3.24 -6.55
CA ILE A 103 0.83 -3.45 -5.09
C ILE A 103 1.09 -4.94 -4.78
N ASN A 104 0.35 -5.86 -5.42
CA ASN A 104 0.51 -7.30 -5.22
C ASN A 104 1.90 -7.81 -5.64
N LYS A 105 2.49 -7.26 -6.72
CA LYS A 105 3.89 -7.51 -7.10
C LYS A 105 4.83 -7.05 -5.99
N THR A 106 4.68 -5.81 -5.54
CA THR A 106 5.54 -5.18 -4.53
C THR A 106 5.50 -5.95 -3.20
N ASP A 107 4.32 -6.33 -2.74
CA ASP A 107 4.12 -7.15 -1.53
C ASP A 107 4.84 -8.51 -1.65
N LYS A 108 4.75 -9.14 -2.82
CA LYS A 108 5.40 -10.43 -3.10
C LYS A 108 6.92 -10.35 -3.20
N GLU A 109 7.47 -9.23 -3.67
CA GLU A 109 8.92 -9.03 -3.79
C GLU A 109 9.59 -8.66 -2.46
N LEU A 110 8.90 -7.89 -1.62
CA LEU A 110 9.38 -7.48 -0.31
C LEU A 110 9.03 -8.52 0.77
N GLY A 111 7.76 -8.92 0.87
CA GLY A 111 7.24 -9.85 1.87
C GLY A 111 7.58 -9.40 3.28
N ASP A 112 8.24 -10.29 4.03
CA ASP A 112 8.73 -10.04 5.40
C ASP A 112 9.78 -8.91 5.50
N LYS A 113 10.37 -8.47 4.37
CA LYS A 113 11.30 -7.32 4.34
C LYS A 113 10.58 -5.98 4.40
N PHE A 114 9.27 -5.94 4.14
CA PHE A 114 8.47 -4.73 4.31
C PHE A 114 8.13 -4.55 5.79
N THR A 115 9.11 -4.04 6.55
CA THR A 115 9.01 -3.68 7.96
C THR A 115 8.71 -2.17 8.12
N PRO A 116 8.31 -1.69 9.31
CA PRO A 116 8.16 -0.26 9.56
C PRO A 116 9.42 0.52 9.21
N GLN A 117 10.59 0.08 9.68
CA GLN A 117 11.88 0.72 9.38
C GLN A 117 12.16 0.80 7.87
N PHE A 118 11.80 -0.24 7.08
CA PHE A 118 11.95 -0.19 5.63
C PHE A 118 11.08 0.92 5.01
N ALA A 119 9.84 1.09 5.50
CA ALA A 119 8.95 2.12 4.97
C ALA A 119 9.45 3.53 5.35
N GLU A 120 9.84 3.76 6.61
CA GLU A 120 10.44 5.01 7.08
C GLU A 120 11.72 5.36 6.30
N ASP A 121 12.62 4.39 6.10
CA ASP A 121 13.87 4.55 5.33
C ASP A 121 13.61 4.93 3.86
N ASN A 122 12.42 4.62 3.33
CA ASN A 122 11.96 4.99 1.99
C ASN A 122 10.99 6.20 2.00
N GLY A 123 10.85 6.91 3.12
CA GLY A 123 10.11 8.16 3.21
C GLY A 123 8.58 8.00 3.31
N ILE A 124 8.10 6.89 3.86
CA ILE A 124 6.70 6.70 4.26
C ILE A 124 6.55 7.15 5.72
N ASP A 125 5.62 8.08 5.98
CA ASP A 125 5.32 8.53 7.34
C ASP A 125 4.26 7.61 7.97
N ILE A 126 4.70 6.71 8.85
CA ILE A 126 3.84 5.67 9.44
C ILE A 126 2.93 6.24 10.55
N ASP A 127 3.34 7.35 11.19
CA ASP A 127 2.57 7.98 12.28
C ASP A 127 1.29 8.69 11.76
N GLU A 128 1.19 8.94 10.44
CA GLU A 128 0.04 9.57 9.79
C GLU A 128 -0.96 8.59 9.11
N LEU A 129 -0.77 7.26 9.23
CA LEU A 129 -1.52 6.19 8.50
C LEU A 129 -2.56 5.39 9.32
#